data_AF-A0A940V7N7-F1
#
_entry.id   AF-A0A940V7N7-F1
#
_cell.length_a   1.000
_cell.length_b   1.000
_cell.length_c   1.000
_cell.angle_alpha   90.00
_cell.angle_beta   90.00
_cell.angle_gamma   90.00
#
_symmetry.space_group_name_H-M   'P 1'
#
loop_
_entity.id
_entity.type
_entity.pdbx_description
1 polymer ?
#
loop_
_entity_poly.entity_id
_entity_poly.type
_entity_poly.pdbx_seq_one_letter_code
_entity_poly.pdbx_strand_id
1 'polypeptide(L)'
;PMLLINGFIWGVWHAPLTVLGHNYGTGYTGYPFTGILAMVFFCIVMGTIFSYITIKTGSCVPAIFAHGGLNSIAAVGIYYSVNGGNPFIGPAPTGIVGGIGFIIIAVILALRMRKDEKQAATLQS
;
A
#
# COMPACT_ATOMS: atom_id res chain seq x y z
N PRO A 1 15.94 0.26 -3.21
CA PRO A 1 15.53 0.50 -4.62
C PRO A 1 14.43 -0.46 -5.11
N MET A 2 14.64 -1.78 -4.94
CA MET A 2 13.72 -2.82 -5.42
C MET A 2 12.30 -2.69 -4.87
N LEU A 3 12.15 -2.31 -3.59
CA LEU A 3 10.84 -2.09 -2.95
C LEU A 3 9.99 -1.03 -3.67
N LEU A 4 10.60 0.07 -4.09
CA LEU A 4 9.91 1.17 -4.76
C LEU A 4 9.48 0.77 -6.18
N ILE A 5 10.36 0.06 -6.90
CA ILE A 5 10.08 -0.42 -8.26
C ILE A 5 8.92 -1.42 -8.23
N ASN A 6 8.98 -2.41 -7.33
CA ASN A 6 7.93 -3.41 -7.19
C ASN A 6 6.58 -2.77 -6.83
N GLY A 7 6.57 -1.86 -5.85
CA GLY A 7 5.37 -1.12 -5.46
C GLY A 7 4.80 -0.26 -6.59
N PHE A 8 5.66 0.38 -7.38
CA PHE A 8 5.26 1.16 -8.54
C PHE A 8 4.60 0.30 -9.62
N ILE A 9 5.24 -0.80 -10.03
CA ILE A 9 4.72 -1.73 -11.03
C ILE A 9 3.35 -2.27 -10.58
N TRP A 10 3.25 -2.66 -9.30
CA TRP A 10 1.99 -3.14 -8.76
C TRP A 10 0.89 -2.07 -8.74
N GLY A 11 1.24 -0.84 -8.40
CA GLY A 11 0.32 0.30 -8.47
C GLY A 11 -0.20 0.59 -9.88
N VAL A 12 0.70 0.56 -10.87
CA VAL A 12 0.33 0.75 -12.28
C VAL A 12 -0.54 -0.40 -12.79
N TRP A 13 -0.31 -1.63 -12.31
CA TRP A 13 -1.17 -2.77 -12.64
C TRP A 13 -2.63 -2.56 -12.21
N HIS A 14 -2.88 -1.80 -11.14
CA HIS A 14 -4.24 -1.44 -10.70
C HIS A 14 -4.88 -0.31 -11.52
N ALA A 15 -4.14 0.35 -12.41
CA ALA A 15 -4.64 1.51 -13.15
C ALA A 15 -5.95 1.25 -13.92
N PRO A 16 -6.15 0.13 -14.64
CA PRO A 16 -7.41 -0.11 -15.37
C PRO A 16 -8.64 -0.15 -14.45
N LEU A 17 -8.56 -0.87 -13.33
CA LEU A 17 -9.65 -0.96 -12.36
C LEU A 17 -9.86 0.36 -11.61
N THR A 18 -8.78 1.10 -11.36
CA THR A 18 -8.82 2.42 -10.73
C THR A 18 -9.53 3.43 -11.63
N VAL A 19 -9.25 3.40 -12.94
CA VAL A 19 -9.96 4.18 -13.96
C VAL A 19 -11.43 3.78 -13.99
N LEU A 20 -11.76 2.49 -13.95
CA LEU A 20 -13.17 2.05 -13.87
C LEU A 20 -13.89 2.45 -12.57
N GLY A 21 -13.20 3.11 -11.64
CA GLY A 21 -13.78 3.66 -10.42
C GLY A 21 -13.84 2.69 -9.25
N HIS A 22 -13.20 1.51 -9.34
CA HIS A 22 -13.28 0.47 -8.32
C HIS A 22 -12.77 0.92 -6.93
N ASN A 23 -11.72 1.75 -6.89
CA ASN A 23 -11.10 2.21 -5.63
C ASN A 23 -11.42 3.66 -5.26
N TYR A 24 -11.61 4.53 -6.25
CA TYR A 24 -11.75 5.98 -6.03
C TYR A 24 -13.00 6.60 -6.69
N GLY A 25 -13.84 5.80 -7.36
CA GLY A 25 -14.93 6.31 -8.19
C GLY A 25 -14.42 7.10 -9.40
N THR A 26 -15.32 7.84 -10.05
CA THR A 26 -15.01 8.67 -11.23
C THR A 26 -15.27 10.17 -11.03
N GLY A 27 -15.87 10.56 -9.89
CA GLY A 27 -16.39 11.91 -9.64
C GLY A 27 -15.42 12.91 -9.00
N TYR A 28 -14.11 12.67 -9.03
CA TYR A 28 -13.11 13.54 -8.37
C TYR A 28 -12.31 14.38 -9.36
N THR A 29 -11.80 15.52 -8.88
CA THR A 29 -10.95 16.42 -9.70
C THR A 29 -9.62 15.74 -10.05
N GLY A 30 -9.28 15.72 -11.34
CA GLY A 30 -8.06 15.07 -11.85
C GLY A 30 -8.23 13.58 -12.19
N TYR A 31 -9.47 13.09 -12.29
CA TYR A 31 -9.76 11.75 -12.81
C TYR A 31 -9.21 11.56 -14.24
N PRO A 32 -8.57 10.41 -14.55
CA PRO A 32 -8.27 9.28 -13.66
C PRO A 32 -6.89 9.35 -12.96
N PHE A 33 -6.07 10.34 -13.30
CA PHE A 33 -4.65 10.38 -12.94
C PHE A 33 -4.40 10.46 -11.43
N THR A 34 -5.15 11.27 -10.70
CA THR A 34 -4.94 11.44 -9.24
C THR A 34 -5.29 10.17 -8.47
N GLY A 35 -6.28 9.38 -8.91
CA GLY A 35 -6.57 8.07 -8.33
C GLY A 35 -5.47 7.04 -8.64
N ILE A 36 -4.91 7.04 -9.84
CA ILE A 36 -3.79 6.16 -10.20
C ILE A 36 -2.56 6.48 -9.32
N LEU A 37 -2.24 7.76 -9.15
CA LEU A 37 -1.12 8.19 -8.30
C LEU A 37 -1.32 7.78 -6.83
N ALA A 38 -2.53 7.95 -6.31
CA ALA A 38 -2.88 7.50 -4.96
C ALA A 38 -2.72 5.97 -4.81
N MET A 39 -3.17 5.21 -5.82
CA MET A 39 -3.02 3.75 -5.83
C MET A 39 -1.56 3.31 -5.89
N VAL A 40 -0.75 3.97 -6.71
CA VAL A 40 0.69 3.73 -6.78
C VAL A 40 1.36 3.96 -5.43
N PHE A 41 1.04 5.07 -4.77
CA PHE A 41 1.57 5.36 -3.45
C PHE A 41 1.16 4.31 -2.42
N PHE A 42 -0.12 3.92 -2.40
CA PHE A 42 -0.64 2.86 -1.54
C PHE A 42 0.09 1.52 -1.77
N CYS A 43 0.28 1.12 -3.03
CA CYS A 43 1.01 -0.11 -3.38
C CYS A 43 2.48 -0.07 -2.96
N ILE A 44 3.15 1.08 -2.98
CA ILE A 44 4.51 1.23 -2.46
C ILE A 44 4.56 1.01 -0.95
N VAL A 45 3.63 1.62 -0.22
CA VAL A 45 3.52 1.49 1.24
C VAL A 45 3.27 0.03 1.64
N MET A 46 2.25 -0.59 1.05
CA MET A 46 1.91 -1.98 1.36
C MET A 46 2.96 -2.98 0.87
N GLY A 47 3.52 -2.74 -0.33
CA GLY A 47 4.62 -3.54 -0.86
C GLY A 47 5.83 -3.57 0.08
N THR A 48 6.16 -2.43 0.70
CA THR A 48 7.22 -2.35 1.71
C THR A 48 6.93 -3.23 2.92
N ILE A 49 5.70 -3.20 3.45
CA ILE A 49 5.29 -4.01 4.59
C ILE A 49 5.37 -5.50 4.25
N PHE A 50 4.82 -5.92 3.11
CA PHE A 50 4.85 -7.33 2.68
C PHE A 50 6.26 -7.83 2.41
N SER A 51 7.12 -7.00 1.81
CA SER A 51 8.53 -7.34 1.62
C SER A 51 9.26 -7.50 2.96
N TYR A 52 9.01 -6.62 3.93
CA TYR A 52 9.58 -6.77 5.27
C TYR A 52 9.15 -8.10 5.92
N ILE A 53 7.86 -8.41 5.90
CA ILE A 53 7.33 -9.67 6.44
C ILE A 53 8.00 -10.87 5.75
N THR A 54 8.10 -10.84 4.43
CA THR A 54 8.71 -11.92 3.63
C THR A 54 10.19 -12.11 3.97
N ILE A 55 10.96 -11.02 4.04
CA ILE A 55 12.39 -11.07 4.36
C ILE A 55 12.60 -11.57 5.79
N LYS A 56 11.79 -11.11 6.74
CA LYS A 56 11.92 -11.48 8.15
C LYS A 56 11.56 -12.93 8.43
N THR A 57 10.56 -13.45 7.71
CA THR A 57 10.06 -14.82 7.91
C THR A 57 10.72 -15.85 6.99
N GLY A 58 11.42 -15.40 5.94
CA GLY A 58 11.97 -16.27 4.91
C GLY A 58 10.91 -16.97 4.06
N SER A 59 9.64 -16.55 4.14
CA SER A 59 8.52 -17.17 3.42
C SER A 59 7.55 -16.12 2.90
N CYS A 60 6.97 -16.37 1.72
CA CYS A 60 5.93 -15.52 1.14
C CYS A 60 4.54 -15.77 1.73
N VAL A 61 4.33 -16.90 2.42
CA VAL A 61 3.03 -17.32 2.96
C VAL A 61 2.41 -16.27 3.90
N PRO A 62 3.14 -15.71 4.89
CA PRO A 62 2.58 -14.70 5.78
C PRO A 62 2.18 -13.41 5.03
N ALA A 63 2.93 -13.02 3.99
CA ALA A 63 2.60 -11.87 3.16
C ALA A 63 1.34 -12.12 2.32
N ILE A 64 1.12 -13.33 1.81
CA ILE A 64 -0.09 -13.72 1.08
C ILE A 64 -1.32 -13.57 1.99
N PHE A 65 -1.27 -14.08 3.23
CA PHE A 65 -2.37 -13.95 4.18
C PHE A 65 -2.63 -12.48 4.56
N ALA A 66 -1.57 -11.69 4.78
CA ALA A 66 -1.71 -10.27 5.08
C ALA A 66 -2.37 -9.49 3.92
N HIS A 67 -1.97 -9.79 2.67
CA HIS A 67 -2.58 -9.20 1.48
C HIS A 67 -4.05 -9.61 1.32
N GLY A 68 -4.36 -10.90 1.50
CA GLY A 68 -5.74 -11.40 1.46
C GLY A 68 -6.61 -10.72 2.51
N GLY A 69 -6.13 -10.65 3.76
CA GLY A 69 -6.83 -9.99 4.86
C GLY A 69 -7.10 -8.51 4.59
N LEU A 70 -6.12 -7.79 4.05
CA LEU A 70 -6.29 -6.39 3.66
C LEU A 70 -7.43 -6.21 2.64
N ASN A 71 -7.46 -7.05 1.60
CA ASN A 71 -8.52 -7.00 0.60
C ASN A 71 -9.89 -7.35 1.18
N SER A 72 -9.96 -8.29 2.13
CA SER A 72 -11.21 -8.63 2.82
C SER A 72 -11.78 -7.47 3.63
N ILE A 73 -10.93 -6.67 4.27
CA ILE A 73 -11.37 -5.53 5.09
C ILE A 73 -11.47 -4.21 4.31
N ALA A 74 -10.93 -4.14 3.09
CA ALA A 74 -10.84 -2.90 2.31
C ALA A 74 -12.20 -2.23 2.07
N ALA A 75 -13.24 -3.04 1.84
CA ALA A 75 -14.59 -2.54 1.60
C ALA A 75 -15.40 -2.28 2.88
N VAL A 76 -14.94 -2.77 4.04
CA VAL A 76 -15.68 -2.66 5.31
C VAL A 76 -15.89 -1.20 5.68
N GLY A 77 -14.86 -0.36 5.58
CA GLY A 77 -14.99 1.08 5.87
C GLY A 77 -16.07 1.76 5.02
N ILE A 78 -16.18 1.39 3.74
CA ILE A 78 -17.16 1.95 2.81
C ILE A 78 -18.58 1.52 3.20
N TYR A 79 -18.78 0.23 3.49
CA TYR A 79 -20.10 -0.30 3.86
C TYR A 79 -20.64 0.27 5.18
N TYR A 80 -19.78 0.66 6.11
CA TYR A 80 -20.17 1.26 7.39
C TYR A 80 -20.21 2.80 7.36
N SER A 81 -20.06 3.41 6.18
CA SER A 81 -20.16 4.87 6.00
C SER A 81 -21.50 5.27 5.41
N VAL A 82 -22.16 6.26 6.02
CA VAL A 82 -23.49 6.74 5.62
C VAL A 82 -23.52 7.22 4.16
N ASN A 83 -22.41 7.79 3.66
CA ASN A 83 -22.29 8.31 2.30
C ASN A 83 -21.14 7.66 1.51
N GLY A 84 -20.58 6.54 1.97
CA GLY A 84 -19.38 5.92 1.39
C GLY A 84 -18.05 6.65 1.68
N GLY A 85 -18.10 7.91 2.12
CA GLY A 85 -16.92 8.73 2.46
C GLY A 85 -16.21 9.32 1.24
N ASN A 86 -15.18 10.14 1.48
CA ASN A 86 -14.34 10.66 0.41
C ASN A 86 -13.22 9.65 0.11
N PRO A 87 -13.12 9.09 -1.10
CA PRO A 87 -12.16 8.03 -1.40
C PRO A 87 -10.68 8.38 -1.14
N PHE A 88 -10.31 9.67 -1.17
CA PHE A 88 -8.95 10.13 -0.87
C PHE A 88 -8.71 10.41 0.61
N ILE A 89 -9.77 10.66 1.38
CA ILE A 89 -9.65 10.98 2.81
C ILE A 89 -9.89 9.72 3.64
N GLY A 90 -10.89 8.92 3.31
CA GLY A 90 -11.32 7.74 4.06
C GLY A 90 -12.82 7.53 3.91
N PRO A 91 -13.37 6.41 4.39
CA PRO A 91 -12.81 5.50 5.41
C PRO A 91 -12.04 4.29 4.86
N ALA A 92 -11.94 4.13 3.54
CA ALA A 92 -11.18 3.04 2.94
C ALA A 92 -9.68 3.14 3.29
N PRO A 93 -8.96 2.01 3.42
CA PRO A 93 -7.52 2.00 3.70
C PRO A 93 -6.68 2.63 2.58
N THR A 94 -7.26 2.79 1.38
CA THR A 94 -6.69 3.52 0.24
C THR A 94 -6.70 5.05 0.44
N GLY A 95 -7.54 5.58 1.33
CA GLY A 95 -7.59 7.00 1.68
C GLY A 95 -6.54 7.38 2.72
N ILE A 96 -6.19 8.66 2.81
CA ILE A 96 -5.11 9.17 3.67
C ILE A 96 -5.34 8.82 5.15
N VAL A 97 -6.56 8.99 5.67
CA VAL A 97 -6.89 8.72 7.08
C VAL A 97 -6.94 7.23 7.37
N GLY A 98 -7.46 6.42 6.44
CA GLY A 98 -7.45 4.96 6.56
C GLY A 98 -6.05 4.34 6.38
N GLY A 99 -5.21 5.01 5.60
CA GLY A 99 -3.86 4.57 5.22
C GLY A 99 -2.75 5.06 6.15
N ILE A 100 -2.98 6.07 7.00
CA ILE A 100 -1.91 6.72 7.79
C ILE A 100 -1.14 5.76 8.69
N GLY A 101 -1.84 4.79 9.30
CA GLY A 101 -1.21 3.75 10.12
C GLY A 101 -0.25 2.89 9.29
N PHE A 102 -0.66 2.50 8.08
CA PHE A 102 0.19 1.74 7.16
C PHE A 102 1.39 2.56 6.67
N ILE A 103 1.20 3.86 6.40
CA ILE A 103 2.30 4.76 6.00
C ILE A 103 3.36 4.83 7.11
N ILE A 104 2.93 5.07 8.36
CA ILE A 104 3.85 5.15 9.51
C ILE A 104 4.61 3.85 9.67
N ILE A 105 3.92 2.71 9.63
CA ILE A 105 4.54 1.39 9.75
C ILE A 105 5.53 1.16 8.60
N ALA A 106 5.14 1.44 7.35
CA ALA A 106 6.02 1.26 6.20
C ALA A 106 7.30 2.10 6.29
N VAL A 107 7.21 3.36 6.75
CA VAL A 107 8.37 4.22 6.97
C VAL A 107 9.29 3.63 8.03
N ILE A 108 8.75 3.21 9.18
CA ILE A 108 9.55 2.59 10.25
C ILE A 108 10.25 1.32 9.76
N LEU A 109 9.53 0.45 9.04
CA LEU A 109 10.08 -0.79 8.50
C LEU A 109 11.13 -0.54 7.43
N ALA A 110 10.90 0.42 6.52
CA ALA A 110 11.89 0.81 5.51
C ALA A 110 13.18 1.34 6.16
N LEU A 111 13.07 2.18 7.19
CA LEU A 111 14.24 2.70 7.92
C LEU A 111 15.00 1.57 8.64
N ARG A 112 14.26 0.61 9.22
CA ARG A 112 14.87 -0.56 9.88
C ARG A 112 15.61 -1.45 8.89
N MET A 113 14.99 -1.79 7.76
CA MET A 113 15.64 -2.58 6.71
C MET A 113 16.91 -1.92 6.19
N ARG A 114 16.89 -0.60 5.96
CA ARG A 114 18.09 0.14 5.54
C ARG A 114 19.21 0.12 6.60
N LYS A 115 18.87 0.10 7.88
CA LYS A 115 19.85 -0.02 8.96
C LYS A 115 20.47 -1.41 8.98
N ASP A 116 19.64 -2.44 8.87
CA ASP A 116 20.07 -3.84 8.84
C ASP A 116 20.99 -4.12 7.62
N GLU A 117 20.64 -3.59 6.44
CA GLU A 117 21.49 -3.65 5.22
C GLU A 117 22.86 -3.02 5.44
N LYS A 118 22.92 -1.82 6.05
CA LYS A 118 24.19 -1.13 6.33
C LYS A 118 25.05 -1.90 7.33
N GLN A 119 24.45 -2.45 8.38
CA GLN A 119 25.18 -3.23 9.38
C GLN A 119 25.77 -4.50 8.77
N ALA A 120 25.00 -5.20 7.92
CA ALA A 120 25.50 -6.37 7.20
C ALA A 120 26.70 -6.02 6.30
N ALA A 121 26.63 -4.91 5.57
CA ALA A 121 27.73 -4.45 4.72
C ALA A 121 29.01 -4.12 5.51
N THR A 122 28.88 -3.51 6.70
CA THR A 122 30.03 -3.22 7.59
C THR A 122 30.66 -4.48 8.18
N LEU A 123 29.88 -5.52 8.47
CA LEU A 123 30.41 -6.79 8.99
C LEU A 123 31.13 -7.61 7.90
N GLN A 124 30.93 -7.28 6.63
CA GLN A 124 31.52 -7.96 5.48
C GLN A 124 32.78 -7.25 4.93
N SER A 125 33.11 -6.05 5.42
CA SER A 125 34.30 -5.26 5.05
C SER A 125 35.43 -5.40 6.06
#